data_AF-A0A357ZDH3-F1
#
_entry.id   AF-A0A357ZDH3-F1
#
_cell.length_a   1.000
_cell.length_b   1.000
_cell.length_c   1.000
_cell.angle_alpha   90.00
_cell.angle_beta   90.00
_cell.angle_gamma   90.00
#
_symmetry.space_group_name_H-M   'P 1'
#
loop_
_entity.id
_entity.type
_entity.pdbx_description
1 polymer ?
#
loop_
_entity_poly.entity_id
_entity_poly.type
_entity_poly.pdbx_seq_one_letter_code
_entity_poly.pdbx_strand_id
1 'polypeptide(L)'
;MARREIRSHGAGAVHKQDAGDVQAGVDVEALADIQAYSDLRERRKKAKRKKVLILSVVGVVSLLVVIGGIFWLLSSMTAPKKDAATMQNVYVERGNFLDTVSASGVLAPISSVSATPEVDGLVGEVFIAEGDTVTAGQKLYTIINADLDKLVTQAKQGIGEANNGIAQAQIALDDAYRAKRQGIAAEAEARAAAAEA
;
A
#
# COMPACT_ATOMS: atom_id res chain seq x y z
N MET A 1 -2.25 19.88 -90.04
CA MET A 1 -1.69 20.58 -91.22
C MET A 1 -1.37 22.01 -90.79
N ALA A 2 -0.17 22.34 -90.29
CA ALA A 2 1.14 22.47 -90.92
C ALA A 2 1.36 23.79 -91.72
N ARG A 3 2.42 24.52 -91.30
CA ARG A 3 3.17 25.62 -91.95
C ARG A 3 2.54 27.02 -91.83
N ARG A 4 3.27 28.07 -91.44
CA ARG A 4 4.53 28.53 -92.05
C ARG A 4 5.43 29.34 -91.08
N GLU A 5 6.74 29.03 -91.08
CA GLU A 5 7.84 29.93 -90.68
C GLU A 5 7.90 31.18 -91.57
N ILE A 6 8.61 32.23 -91.13
CA ILE A 6 9.85 32.71 -91.79
C ILE A 6 10.66 33.57 -90.81
N ARG A 7 11.97 33.37 -90.95
CA ARG A 7 13.15 33.87 -90.24
C ARG A 7 13.81 34.95 -91.11
N SER A 8 14.59 35.87 -90.52
CA SER A 8 15.98 36.21 -90.93
C SER A 8 16.39 37.70 -90.86
N HIS A 9 17.63 37.88 -90.36
CA HIS A 9 18.72 38.84 -90.67
C HIS A 9 18.45 40.37 -90.62
N GLY A 10 19.35 41.27 -90.23
CA GLY A 10 20.81 41.23 -90.02
C GLY A 10 21.51 42.35 -90.84
N ALA A 11 22.50 43.05 -90.23
CA ALA A 11 23.39 44.09 -90.81
C ALA A 11 22.75 45.46 -91.11
N GLY A 12 23.38 46.63 -91.04
CA GLY A 12 24.77 47.09 -90.93
C GLY A 12 24.86 48.49 -91.57
N ALA A 13 26.02 49.15 -91.43
CA ALA A 13 26.52 50.30 -92.21
C ALA A 13 26.50 51.72 -91.60
N VAL A 14 27.74 52.16 -91.41
CA VAL A 14 28.31 53.50 -91.25
C VAL A 14 28.28 54.26 -92.58
N HIS A 15 28.01 55.57 -92.57
CA HIS A 15 28.80 56.58 -93.31
C HIS A 15 28.24 57.99 -93.12
N LYS A 16 29.10 58.95 -92.75
CA LYS A 16 28.97 60.32 -93.27
C LYS A 16 30.37 60.91 -93.44
N GLN A 17 30.58 61.47 -94.63
CA GLN A 17 31.85 61.89 -95.20
C GLN A 17 31.91 63.43 -95.21
N ASP A 18 33.02 63.92 -94.65
CA ASP A 18 33.88 65.09 -94.91
C ASP A 18 33.41 66.45 -95.46
N ALA A 19 34.24 67.43 -95.06
CA ALA A 19 34.65 68.69 -95.68
C ALA A 19 34.02 69.96 -95.07
N GLY A 20 34.74 71.02 -94.67
CA GLY A 20 36.16 71.40 -94.63
C GLY A 20 36.22 72.77 -93.91
N ASP A 21 37.12 72.98 -92.95
CA ASP A 21 38.43 73.67 -93.05
C ASP A 21 38.34 75.18 -92.73
N VAL A 22 39.15 75.65 -91.76
CA VAL A 22 40.06 76.83 -91.81
C VAL A 22 40.62 77.16 -90.40
N GLN A 23 41.97 77.12 -90.31
CA GLN A 23 42.94 77.59 -89.29
C GLN A 23 42.70 79.03 -88.72
N ALA A 24 43.35 79.56 -87.67
CA ALA A 24 44.33 79.16 -86.65
C ALA A 24 44.51 80.33 -85.65
N GLY A 25 44.97 80.06 -84.42
CA GLY A 25 45.47 81.05 -83.45
C GLY A 25 45.23 80.62 -82.01
N VAL A 26 46.27 80.18 -81.30
CA VAL A 26 46.21 79.64 -79.93
C VAL A 26 46.84 80.65 -78.97
N ASP A 27 46.00 81.29 -78.15
CA ASP A 27 46.43 82.16 -77.06
C ASP A 27 46.41 81.41 -75.72
N VAL A 28 47.50 81.56 -74.97
CA VAL A 28 47.94 80.77 -73.80
C VAL A 28 47.18 81.01 -72.49
N GLU A 29 46.10 81.80 -72.50
CA GLU A 29 45.18 81.99 -71.36
C GLU A 29 44.16 80.84 -71.21
N ALA A 30 43.89 80.11 -72.30
CA ALA A 30 42.91 79.02 -72.33
C ALA A 30 43.32 77.75 -71.54
N LEU A 31 44.60 77.63 -71.15
CA LEU A 31 45.10 76.45 -70.43
C LEU A 31 44.98 76.56 -68.89
N ALA A 32 44.87 77.78 -68.35
CA ALA A 32 44.65 78.00 -66.92
C ALA A 32 43.19 77.76 -66.51
N ASP A 33 42.25 78.15 -67.37
CA ASP A 33 40.81 77.97 -67.15
C ASP A 33 40.36 76.50 -67.23
N ILE A 34 41.08 75.66 -67.97
CA ILE A 34 40.80 74.22 -68.06
C ILE A 34 41.20 73.50 -66.76
N GLN A 35 42.29 73.90 -66.11
CA GLN A 35 42.73 73.30 -64.83
C GLN A 35 41.83 73.70 -63.66
N ALA A 36 41.32 74.93 -63.66
CA ALA A 36 40.36 75.41 -62.66
C ALA A 36 38.98 74.74 -62.78
N TYR A 37 38.57 74.32 -63.99
CA TYR A 37 37.29 73.64 -64.20
C TYR A 37 37.30 72.16 -63.75
N SER A 38 38.45 71.50 -63.76
CA SER A 38 38.57 70.09 -63.33
C SER A 38 38.52 69.91 -61.80
N ASP A 39 39.10 70.83 -61.03
CA ASP A 39 39.22 70.69 -59.57
C ASP A 39 37.90 70.94 -58.80
N LEU A 40 36.98 71.71 -59.38
CA LEU A 40 35.67 71.99 -58.79
C LEU A 40 34.66 70.84 -58.94
N ARG A 41 34.93 69.87 -59.84
CA ARG A 41 34.02 68.75 -60.13
C ARG A 41 34.23 67.57 -59.18
N GLU A 42 35.44 67.41 -58.63
CA GLU A 42 35.76 66.29 -57.74
C GLU A 42 35.39 66.52 -56.27
N ARG A 43 35.50 67.77 -55.77
CA ARG A 43 35.16 68.08 -54.37
C ARG A 43 33.67 67.96 -54.06
N ARG A 44 32.79 68.22 -55.04
CA ARG A 44 31.32 68.10 -54.88
C ARG A 44 30.81 66.66 -54.84
N LYS A 45 31.51 65.69 -55.46
CA LYS A 45 31.10 64.27 -55.45
C LYS A 45 31.39 63.60 -54.11
N LYS A 46 32.51 63.94 -53.45
CA LYS A 46 32.91 63.36 -52.16
C LYS A 46 32.00 63.82 -51.01
N ALA A 47 31.59 65.09 -51.00
CA ALA A 47 30.67 65.62 -49.98
C ALA A 47 29.24 65.08 -50.10
N LYS A 48 28.72 64.91 -51.32
CA LYS A 48 27.38 64.33 -51.55
C LYS A 48 27.32 62.85 -51.17
N ARG A 49 28.37 62.07 -51.47
CA ARG A 49 28.46 60.64 -51.09
C ARG A 49 28.47 60.42 -49.58
N LYS A 50 29.19 61.24 -48.81
CA LYS A 50 29.19 61.17 -47.32
C LYS A 50 27.81 61.44 -46.73
N LYS A 51 27.06 62.43 -47.25
CA LYS A 51 25.68 62.72 -46.80
C LYS A 51 24.69 61.61 -47.14
N VAL A 52 24.77 61.02 -48.34
CA VAL A 52 23.91 59.91 -48.75
C VAL A 52 24.18 58.66 -47.90
N LEU A 53 25.45 58.39 -47.57
CA LEU A 53 25.82 57.24 -46.74
C LEU A 53 25.33 57.39 -45.29
N ILE A 54 25.44 58.59 -44.71
CA ILE A 54 24.88 58.86 -43.37
C ILE A 54 23.35 58.75 -43.38
N LEU A 55 22.67 59.31 -44.39
CA LEU A 55 21.21 59.18 -44.52
C LEU A 55 20.77 57.72 -44.71
N SER A 56 21.53 56.91 -45.46
CA SER A 56 21.18 55.50 -45.63
C SER A 56 21.36 54.72 -44.33
N VAL A 57 22.42 54.99 -43.55
CA VAL A 57 22.64 54.34 -42.25
C VAL A 57 21.54 54.72 -41.26
N VAL A 58 21.17 56.00 -41.18
CA VAL A 58 20.08 56.46 -40.31
C VAL A 58 18.74 55.83 -40.74
N GLY A 59 18.48 55.71 -42.05
CA GLY A 59 17.30 55.03 -42.57
C GLY A 59 17.25 53.53 -42.24
N VAL A 60 18.40 52.84 -42.28
CA VAL A 60 18.47 51.42 -41.91
C VAL A 60 18.28 51.22 -40.41
N VAL A 61 18.91 52.07 -39.58
CA VAL A 61 18.76 51.99 -38.12
C VAL A 61 17.33 52.30 -37.70
N SER A 62 16.68 53.32 -38.27
CA SER A 62 15.28 53.63 -37.96
C SER A 62 14.34 52.49 -38.35
N LEU A 63 14.57 51.86 -39.50
CA LEU A 63 13.80 50.70 -39.95
C LEU A 63 13.93 49.52 -38.98
N LEU A 64 15.14 49.22 -38.50
CA LEU A 64 15.37 48.14 -37.52
C LEU A 64 14.67 48.39 -36.19
N VAL A 65 14.66 49.63 -35.70
CA VAL A 65 13.95 49.99 -34.46
C VAL A 65 12.44 49.82 -34.61
N VAL A 66 11.87 50.23 -35.75
CA VAL A 66 10.44 50.07 -36.02
C VAL A 66 10.06 48.59 -36.10
N ILE A 67 10.85 47.78 -36.82
CA ILE A 67 10.60 46.33 -36.93
C ILE A 67 10.71 45.65 -35.56
N GLY A 68 11.72 45.99 -34.76
CA GLY A 68 11.90 45.45 -33.41
C GLY A 68 10.75 45.82 -32.47
N GLY A 69 10.28 47.07 -32.53
CA GLY A 69 9.14 47.55 -31.74
C GLY A 69 7.82 46.86 -32.13
N ILE A 70 7.58 46.69 -33.43
CA ILE A 70 6.41 45.96 -33.94
C ILE A 70 6.47 44.49 -33.49
N PHE A 71 7.62 43.83 -33.65
CA PHE A 71 7.78 42.43 -33.24
C PHE A 71 7.54 42.24 -31.74
N TRP A 72 8.04 43.14 -30.90
CA TRP A 72 7.81 43.07 -29.46
C TRP A 72 6.34 43.27 -29.08
N LEU A 73 5.65 44.22 -29.73
CA LEU A 73 4.23 44.47 -29.49
C LEU A 73 3.36 43.29 -29.92
N LEU A 74 3.65 42.70 -31.09
CA LEU A 74 2.92 41.52 -31.57
C LEU A 74 3.18 40.32 -30.66
N SER A 75 4.43 40.08 -30.25
CA SER A 75 4.80 38.96 -29.39
C SER A 75 4.12 39.04 -28.01
N SER A 76 3.95 40.25 -27.47
CA SER A 76 3.24 40.48 -26.21
C SER A 76 1.72 40.22 -26.32
N MET A 77 1.11 40.51 -27.48
CA MET A 77 -0.31 40.18 -27.74
C MET A 77 -0.54 38.70 -28.03
N THR A 78 0.43 38.00 -28.61
CA THR A 78 0.35 36.57 -28.90
C THR A 78 0.90 35.69 -27.78
N ALA A 79 1.32 36.27 -26.65
CA ALA A 79 1.72 35.50 -25.48
C ALA A 79 0.52 34.64 -25.06
N PRO A 80 0.63 33.30 -25.09
CA PRO A 80 -0.48 32.44 -24.73
C PRO A 80 -0.83 32.72 -23.27
N LYS A 81 -2.08 33.13 -23.03
CA LYS A 81 -2.63 33.17 -21.67
C LYS A 81 -2.45 31.76 -21.13
N LYS A 82 -1.65 31.58 -20.08
CA LYS A 82 -1.52 30.29 -19.41
C LYS A 82 -2.93 29.83 -19.06
N ASP A 83 -3.41 28.82 -19.79
CA ASP A 83 -4.71 28.23 -19.56
C ASP A 83 -4.75 27.84 -18.09
N ALA A 84 -5.59 28.52 -17.32
CA ALA A 84 -5.87 28.15 -15.96
C ALA A 84 -6.38 26.70 -16.03
N ALA A 85 -5.58 25.77 -15.48
CA ALA A 85 -5.86 24.34 -15.51
C ALA A 85 -7.34 24.14 -15.16
N THR A 86 -8.10 23.62 -16.12
CA THR A 86 -9.53 23.38 -15.92
C THR A 86 -9.66 22.28 -14.88
N MET A 87 -10.01 22.67 -13.65
CA MET A 87 -10.24 21.75 -12.54
C MET A 87 -11.48 20.92 -12.88
N GLN A 88 -11.30 19.61 -13.04
CA GLN A 88 -12.39 18.69 -13.30
C GLN A 88 -13.11 18.40 -11.97
N ASN A 89 -14.31 18.94 -11.81
CA ASN A 89 -15.15 18.68 -10.64
C ASN A 89 -16.19 17.61 -10.97
N VAL A 90 -16.39 16.67 -10.05
CA VAL A 90 -17.46 15.67 -10.07
C VAL A 90 -18.39 15.91 -8.89
N TYR A 91 -19.70 15.76 -9.13
CA TYR A 91 -20.70 15.79 -8.06
C TYR A 91 -20.58 14.52 -7.20
N VAL A 92 -20.48 14.70 -5.88
CA VAL A 92 -20.50 13.61 -4.91
C VAL A 92 -21.91 13.40 -4.38
N GLU A 93 -22.41 12.18 -4.46
CA GLU A 93 -23.69 11.79 -3.88
C GLU A 93 -23.49 11.15 -2.51
N ARG A 94 -24.36 11.48 -1.55
CA ARG A 94 -24.31 10.89 -0.21
C ARG A 94 -25.17 9.62 -0.22
N GLY A 95 -24.50 8.48 -0.12
CA GLY A 95 -25.12 7.18 0.12
C GLY A 95 -24.72 6.60 1.48
N ASN A 96 -25.38 5.52 1.90
CA ASN A 96 -24.98 4.78 3.09
C ASN A 96 -23.74 3.94 2.77
N PHE A 97 -22.64 4.20 3.48
CA PHE A 97 -21.42 3.41 3.39
C PHE A 97 -21.48 2.29 4.43
N LEU A 98 -21.60 1.03 3.99
CA LEU A 98 -21.51 -0.13 4.88
C LEU A 98 -20.05 -0.53 5.01
N ASP A 99 -19.41 -0.08 6.09
CA ASP A 99 -18.08 -0.55 6.47
C ASP A 99 -18.21 -1.84 7.27
N THR A 100 -18.09 -2.99 6.60
CA THR A 100 -18.19 -4.30 7.25
C THR A 100 -16.79 -4.82 7.57
N VAL A 101 -16.44 -4.82 8.85
CA VAL A 101 -15.18 -5.40 9.32
C VAL A 101 -15.37 -6.91 9.47
N SER A 102 -14.70 -7.68 8.61
CA SER A 102 -14.65 -9.14 8.73
C SER A 102 -13.49 -9.55 9.64
N ALA A 103 -13.81 -10.17 10.77
CA ALA A 103 -12.83 -10.77 11.67
C ALA A 103 -12.98 -12.30 11.60
N SER A 104 -11.93 -12.99 11.15
CA SER A 104 -11.87 -14.44 11.17
C SER A 104 -11.32 -14.92 12.52
N GLY A 105 -12.06 -15.79 13.20
CA GLY A 105 -11.63 -16.48 14.41
C GLY A 105 -11.94 -17.96 14.31
N VAL A 106 -11.18 -18.79 15.01
CA VAL A 106 -11.47 -20.22 15.14
C VAL A 106 -12.44 -20.38 16.31
N LEU A 107 -13.62 -20.98 16.08
CA LEU A 107 -14.49 -21.38 17.18
C LEU A 107 -13.86 -22.57 17.90
N ALA A 108 -13.62 -22.41 19.20
CA ALA A 108 -13.20 -23.48 20.09
C ALA A 108 -14.33 -23.84 21.06
N PRO A 109 -14.44 -25.12 21.49
CA PRO A 109 -15.38 -25.51 22.53
C PRO A 109 -15.13 -24.74 23.84
N ILE A 110 -16.21 -24.38 24.56
CA ILE A 110 -16.12 -23.71 25.87
C ILE A 110 -15.43 -24.63 26.90
N SER A 111 -15.61 -25.94 26.77
CA SER A 111 -14.94 -26.95 27.58
C SER A 111 -14.84 -28.25 26.78
N SER A 112 -13.68 -28.90 26.80
CA SER A 112 -13.45 -30.22 26.23
C SER A 112 -12.83 -31.11 27.28
N VAL A 113 -13.45 -32.25 27.57
CA VAL A 113 -12.92 -33.27 28.47
C VAL A 113 -12.94 -34.61 27.75
N SER A 114 -11.81 -35.31 27.75
CA SER A 114 -11.72 -36.67 27.22
C SER A 114 -12.10 -37.67 28.29
N ALA A 115 -12.95 -38.65 27.96
CA ALA A 115 -13.33 -39.72 28.87
C ALA A 115 -12.24 -40.79 28.93
N THR A 116 -11.20 -40.55 29.73
CA THR A 116 -10.12 -41.51 29.97
C THR A 116 -10.45 -42.38 31.18
N PRO A 117 -10.35 -43.71 31.09
CA PRO A 117 -10.57 -44.58 32.24
C PRO A 117 -9.47 -44.35 33.30
N GLU A 118 -9.87 -44.27 34.58
CA GLU A 118 -8.93 -44.16 35.71
C GLU A 118 -8.30 -45.52 36.07
N VAL A 119 -9.00 -46.61 35.75
CA VAL A 119 -8.57 -47.98 36.02
C VAL A 119 -8.36 -48.73 34.70
N ASP A 120 -7.29 -49.51 34.64
CA ASP A 120 -7.07 -50.42 33.53
C ASP A 120 -8.15 -51.51 33.52
N GLY A 121 -8.65 -51.86 32.35
CA GLY A 121 -9.65 -52.91 32.20
C GLY A 121 -10.17 -53.02 30.78
N LEU A 122 -11.03 -54.00 30.55
CA LEU A 122 -11.68 -54.22 29.26
C LEU A 122 -12.95 -53.36 29.19
N VAL A 123 -13.17 -52.69 28.06
CA VAL A 123 -14.45 -52.00 27.83
C VAL A 123 -15.56 -53.05 27.78
N GLY A 124 -16.54 -52.90 28.66
CA GLY A 124 -17.72 -53.73 28.73
C GLY A 124 -18.82 -53.21 27.81
N GLU A 125 -19.95 -52.84 28.40
CA GLU A 125 -21.09 -52.31 27.67
C GLU A 125 -20.92 -50.82 27.40
N VAL A 126 -21.29 -50.39 26.20
CA VAL A 126 -21.32 -48.99 25.78
C VAL A 126 -22.78 -48.55 25.71
N PHE A 127 -23.12 -47.45 26.40
CA PHE A 127 -24.51 -46.99 26.58
C PHE A 127 -24.87 -45.79 25.69
N ILE A 128 -23.94 -45.30 24.86
CA ILE A 128 -24.11 -44.11 24.03
C ILE A 128 -23.73 -44.38 22.58
N ALA A 129 -24.36 -43.67 21.65
CA ALA A 129 -23.99 -43.65 20.25
C ALA A 129 -23.16 -42.40 19.90
N GLU A 130 -22.47 -42.44 18.75
CA GLU A 130 -21.74 -41.29 18.24
C GLU A 130 -22.69 -40.13 17.92
N GLY A 131 -22.39 -38.94 18.43
CA GLY A 131 -23.21 -37.73 18.24
C GLY A 131 -24.26 -37.50 19.33
N ASP A 132 -24.40 -38.40 20.30
CA ASP A 132 -25.32 -38.21 21.42
C ASP A 132 -24.87 -37.07 22.35
N THR A 133 -25.86 -36.32 22.86
CA THR A 133 -25.64 -35.32 23.90
C THR A 133 -25.68 -36.00 25.27
N VAL A 134 -24.63 -35.80 26.07
CA VAL A 134 -24.50 -36.41 27.40
C VAL A 134 -24.50 -35.35 28.51
N THR A 135 -25.03 -35.70 29.67
CA THR A 135 -25.04 -34.83 30.86
C THR A 135 -23.96 -35.25 31.86
N ALA A 136 -23.54 -34.33 32.73
CA ALA A 136 -22.59 -34.63 33.80
C ALA A 136 -23.08 -35.77 34.70
N GLY A 137 -22.22 -36.77 34.95
CA GLY A 137 -22.55 -37.96 35.75
C GLY A 137 -23.27 -39.08 34.98
N GLN A 138 -23.56 -38.90 33.69
CA GLN A 138 -24.13 -39.96 32.87
C GLN A 138 -23.08 -41.06 32.62
N LYS A 139 -23.50 -42.32 32.82
CA LYS A 139 -22.67 -43.49 32.49
C LYS A 139 -22.55 -43.63 30.98
N LEU A 140 -21.32 -43.60 30.47
CA LEU A 140 -21.03 -43.72 29.04
C LEU A 140 -20.73 -45.16 28.64
N TYR A 141 -19.89 -45.83 29.43
CA TYR A 141 -19.51 -47.23 29.26
C TYR A 141 -19.20 -47.86 30.62
N THR A 142 -19.20 -49.19 30.69
CA THR A 142 -18.64 -49.94 31.82
C THR A 142 -17.26 -50.46 31.51
N ILE A 143 -16.45 -50.63 32.55
CA ILE A 143 -15.15 -51.30 32.48
C ILE A 143 -15.27 -52.58 33.30
N ILE A 144 -14.87 -53.70 32.71
CA ILE A 144 -14.81 -55.01 33.36
C ILE A 144 -13.37 -55.24 33.79
N ASN A 145 -13.15 -55.41 35.10
CA ASN A 145 -11.86 -55.75 35.66
C ASN A 145 -12.02 -56.85 36.72
N ALA A 146 -11.70 -58.08 36.31
CA ALA A 146 -11.81 -59.26 37.16
C ALA A 146 -10.88 -59.23 38.39
N ASP A 147 -9.76 -58.50 38.33
CA ASP A 147 -8.83 -58.40 39.45
C ASP A 147 -9.31 -57.39 40.49
N LEU A 148 -9.90 -56.27 40.08
CA LEU A 148 -10.61 -55.36 40.98
C LEU A 148 -11.80 -56.04 41.64
N ASP A 149 -12.56 -56.85 40.90
CA ASP A 149 -13.69 -57.60 41.47
C ASP A 149 -13.24 -58.59 42.55
N LYS A 150 -12.10 -59.27 42.33
CA LYS A 150 -11.47 -60.13 43.35
C LYS A 150 -11.03 -59.32 44.57
N LEU A 151 -10.37 -58.18 44.37
CA LEU A 151 -9.92 -57.32 45.47
C LEU A 151 -11.09 -56.80 46.30
N VAL A 152 -12.18 -56.38 45.66
CA VAL A 152 -13.41 -55.96 46.35
C VAL A 152 -14.02 -57.13 47.13
N THR A 153 -14.03 -58.33 46.57
CA THR A 153 -14.54 -59.53 47.24
C THR A 153 -13.68 -59.88 48.46
N GLN A 154 -12.36 -59.85 48.33
CA GLN A 154 -11.42 -60.06 49.43
C GLN A 154 -11.58 -59.00 50.53
N ALA A 155 -11.71 -57.73 50.16
CA ALA A 155 -11.94 -56.65 51.11
C ALA A 155 -13.27 -56.83 51.87
N LYS A 156 -14.34 -57.24 51.18
CA LYS A 156 -15.63 -57.57 51.82
C LYS A 156 -15.52 -58.74 52.78
N GLN A 157 -14.75 -59.78 52.44
CA GLN A 157 -14.48 -60.91 53.34
C GLN A 157 -13.72 -60.44 54.58
N GLY A 158 -12.68 -59.63 54.43
CA GLY A 158 -11.92 -59.04 55.55
C GLY A 158 -12.79 -58.17 56.47
N ILE A 159 -13.72 -57.39 55.91
CA ILE A 159 -14.71 -56.64 56.71
C ILE A 159 -15.62 -57.61 57.50
N GLY A 160 -16.06 -58.71 56.88
CA GLY A 160 -16.85 -59.74 57.55
C GLY A 160 -16.11 -60.39 58.73
N GLU A 161 -14.84 -60.74 58.54
CA GLU A 161 -13.98 -61.28 59.60
C GLU A 161 -13.78 -60.27 60.74
N ALA A 162 -13.51 -59.01 60.42
CA ALA A 162 -13.37 -57.95 61.41
C ALA A 162 -14.67 -57.75 62.22
N ASN A 163 -15.83 -57.76 61.57
CA ASN A 163 -17.13 -57.65 62.23
C ASN A 163 -17.40 -58.85 63.16
N ASN A 164 -17.04 -60.06 62.73
CA ASN A 164 -17.13 -61.25 63.57
C ASN A 164 -16.20 -61.14 64.79
N GLY A 165 -14.98 -60.62 64.61
CA GLY A 165 -14.05 -60.34 65.69
C GLY A 165 -14.60 -59.33 66.71
N ILE A 166 -15.23 -58.25 66.23
CA ILE A 166 -15.91 -57.27 67.11
C ILE A 166 -17.04 -57.95 67.89
N ALA A 167 -17.87 -58.75 67.23
CA ALA A 167 -18.96 -59.47 67.90
C ALA A 167 -18.45 -60.42 68.99
N GLN A 168 -17.39 -61.18 68.70
CA GLN A 168 -16.76 -62.07 69.68
C GLN A 168 -16.16 -61.30 70.86
N ALA A 169 -15.46 -60.19 70.59
CA ALA A 169 -14.91 -59.34 71.64
C ALA A 169 -16.01 -58.73 72.52
N GLN A 170 -17.15 -58.36 71.94
CA GLN A 170 -18.31 -57.84 72.67
C GLN A 170 -18.91 -58.90 73.61
N ILE A 171 -19.03 -60.14 73.14
CA ILE A 171 -19.52 -61.28 73.95
C ILE A 171 -18.56 -61.55 75.10
N ALA A 172 -17.25 -61.66 74.82
CA ALA A 172 -16.23 -61.89 75.83
C ALA A 172 -16.21 -60.78 76.91
N LEU A 173 -16.46 -59.53 76.50
CA LEU A 173 -16.57 -58.41 77.42
C LEU A 173 -17.79 -58.53 78.33
N ASP A 174 -18.97 -58.87 77.78
CA ASP A 174 -20.18 -59.07 78.59
C ASP A 174 -20.02 -60.23 79.58
N ASP A 175 -19.44 -61.35 79.14
CA ASP A 175 -19.14 -62.50 79.99
C ASP A 175 -18.18 -62.13 81.12
N ALA A 176 -17.12 -61.36 80.83
CA ALA A 176 -16.20 -60.85 81.84
C ALA A 176 -16.90 -59.95 82.88
N TYR A 177 -17.82 -59.08 82.45
CA TYR A 177 -18.62 -58.25 83.37
C TYR A 177 -19.58 -59.08 84.22
N ARG A 178 -20.20 -60.13 83.67
CA ARG A 178 -21.05 -61.06 84.43
C ARG A 178 -20.23 -61.80 85.49
N ALA A 179 -19.08 -62.36 85.12
CA ALA A 179 -18.19 -63.06 86.04
C ALA A 179 -17.69 -62.13 87.15
N LYS A 180 -17.29 -60.89 86.81
CA LYS A 180 -16.89 -59.88 87.81
C LYS A 180 -18.00 -59.59 88.82
N ARG A 181 -19.25 -59.41 88.36
CA ARG A 181 -20.39 -59.15 89.25
C ARG A 181 -20.68 -60.35 90.16
N GLN A 182 -20.59 -61.57 89.65
CA GLN A 182 -20.76 -62.79 90.44
C GLN A 182 -19.66 -62.91 91.50
N GLY A 183 -18.40 -62.61 91.16
CA GLY A 183 -17.29 -62.59 92.12
C GLY A 183 -17.50 -61.57 93.24
N ILE A 184 -17.91 -60.35 92.92
CA ILE A 184 -18.20 -59.30 93.92
C ILE A 184 -19.36 -59.73 94.84
N ALA A 185 -20.42 -60.32 94.28
CA ALA A 185 -21.55 -60.80 95.08
C ALA A 185 -21.14 -61.95 96.03
N ALA A 186 -20.38 -62.93 95.53
CA ALA A 186 -19.88 -64.04 96.33
C ALA A 186 -18.94 -63.57 97.45
N GLU A 187 -18.07 -62.60 97.17
CA GLU A 187 -17.22 -61.98 98.20
C GLU A 187 -18.04 -61.24 99.27
N ALA A 188 -19.10 -60.54 98.87
CA ALA A 188 -19.99 -59.86 99.80
C ALA A 188 -20.74 -60.85 100.70
N GLU A 189 -21.28 -61.94 100.13
CA GLU A 189 -21.94 -63.02 100.86
C GLU A 189 -20.98 -63.70 101.85
N ALA A 190 -19.75 -64.02 101.42
CA ALA A 190 -18.74 -64.62 102.28
C ALA A 190 -18.36 -63.71 103.46
N ARG A 191 -18.26 -62.39 103.24
CA ARG A 191 -17.99 -61.42 104.30
C ARG A 191 -19.16 -61.29 105.28
N ALA A 192 -20.40 -61.32 104.78
CA ALA A 192 -21.59 -61.29 105.64
C ALA A 192 -21.66 -62.53 106.54
N ALA A 193 -21.47 -63.73 105.97
CA ALA A 193 -21.46 -64.97 106.74
C ALA A 193 -20.34 -65.01 107.81
N ALA A 194 -19.17 -64.45 107.51
CA ALA A 194 -18.06 -64.37 108.46
C ALA A 194 -18.29 -63.35 109.60
N ALA A 195 -19.21 -62.39 109.44
CA ALA A 195 -19.54 -61.42 110.47
C ALA A 195 -20.65 -61.91 111.43
N GLU A 196 -21.42 -62.92 111.04
CA GLU A 196 -22.48 -63.53 111.85
C GLU A 196 -22.02 -64.72 112.70
N ALA A 197 -20.80 -65.24 112.46
CA ALA A 197 -20.17 -66.33 113.20
C ALA A 197 -19.25 -65.81 114.33
#